data_AF-A0A2V8NTI7-F1
#
_entry.id   AF-A0A2V8NTI7-F1
#
_cell.length_a   1.000
_cell.length_b   1.000
_cell.length_c   1.000
_cell.angle_alpha   90.00
_cell.angle_beta   90.00
_cell.angle_gamma   90.00
#
_symmetry.space_group_name_H-M   'P 1'
#
loop_
_entity.id
_entity.type
_entity.pdbx_description
1 polymer ?
#
loop_
_entity_poly.entity_id
_entity_poly.type
_entity_poly.pdbx_seq_one_letter_code
_entity_poly.pdbx_strand_id
1 'polypeptide(L)'
;MFCSKCGAADQSADSYCKRCGEWLPDTARLGRRRGRIRARTPEQRHQKMRIIEAVSALAALSSAVIILAVLAGKVDRPVLVMVADLCFLTAIFQAINFVIGYSLQKRLRQGHDETGRTGILEANTDRPQLNQADTRNLARAASSVTESTTEILDAVPRVMGRKK
;
A
#
# COMPACT_ATOMS: atom_id res chain seq x y z
N MET A 1 13.50 14.82 -2.99
CA MET A 1 14.76 14.24 -2.47
C MET A 1 15.56 13.62 -3.61
N PHE A 2 16.83 13.29 -3.39
CA PHE A 2 17.70 12.68 -4.42
C PHE A 2 17.75 11.17 -4.28
N CYS A 3 17.94 10.46 -5.41
CA CYS A 3 18.21 9.03 -5.40
C CYS A 3 19.69 8.74 -5.10
N SER A 4 19.95 7.95 -4.06
CA SER A 4 21.31 7.55 -3.66
C SER A 4 22.03 6.66 -4.68
N LYS A 5 21.29 5.95 -5.54
CA LYS A 5 21.85 5.03 -6.53
C LYS A 5 22.17 5.70 -7.86
N CYS A 6 21.29 6.56 -8.37
CA CYS A 6 21.40 7.15 -9.70
C CYS A 6 21.49 8.69 -9.74
N GLY A 7 21.45 9.35 -8.58
CA GLY A 7 21.56 10.80 -8.46
C GLY A 7 20.36 11.61 -8.96
N ALA A 8 19.27 10.95 -9.38
CA ALA A 8 18.07 11.65 -9.88
C ALA A 8 17.47 12.57 -8.80
N ALA A 9 17.19 13.82 -9.17
CA ALA A 9 16.52 14.82 -8.33
C ALA A 9 14.99 14.64 -8.33
N ASP A 10 14.27 15.45 -7.53
CA ASP A 10 12.80 15.52 -7.51
C ASP A 10 12.05 14.19 -7.29
N GLN A 11 12.64 13.31 -6.46
CA GLN A 11 12.00 12.08 -6.01
C GLN A 11 11.12 12.32 -4.77
N SER A 12 10.04 11.54 -4.62
CA SER A 12 9.11 11.58 -3.47
C SER A 12 9.45 10.51 -2.43
N ALA A 13 9.33 10.84 -1.15
CA ALA A 13 9.62 9.91 -0.05
C ALA A 13 8.63 8.74 -0.02
N ASP A 14 9.10 7.54 0.37
CA ASP A 14 8.34 6.28 0.29
C ASP A 14 7.81 5.96 -1.12
N SER A 15 8.64 6.22 -2.14
CA SER A 15 8.35 5.89 -3.54
C SER A 15 9.49 5.14 -4.21
N TYR A 16 9.20 4.57 -5.37
CA TYR A 16 10.24 4.10 -6.28
C TYR A 16 10.88 5.26 -7.03
N CYS A 17 12.18 5.15 -7.30
CA CYS A 17 12.89 6.10 -8.13
C CYS A 17 12.34 6.02 -9.56
N LYS A 18 11.89 7.15 -10.11
CA LYS A 18 11.34 7.24 -11.46
C LYS A 18 12.35 6.85 -12.56
N ARG A 19 13.66 6.92 -12.27
CA ARG A 19 14.73 6.66 -13.25
C ARG A 19 15.31 5.26 -13.16
N CYS A 20 15.58 4.76 -11.94
CA CYS A 20 16.28 3.48 -11.76
C CYS A 20 15.47 2.42 -11.00
N GLY A 21 14.23 2.72 -10.60
CA GLY A 21 13.34 1.78 -9.91
C GLY A 21 13.77 1.40 -8.49
N GLU A 22 14.73 2.12 -7.90
CA GLU A 22 15.18 1.84 -6.53
C GLU A 22 14.16 2.35 -5.51
N TRP A 23 13.87 1.56 -4.47
CA TRP A 23 12.98 1.99 -3.38
C TRP A 23 13.64 3.08 -2.54
N LEU A 24 12.96 4.20 -2.35
CA LEU A 24 13.45 5.33 -1.57
C LEU A 24 12.63 5.53 -0.28
N PRO A 25 13.11 5.04 0.88
CA PRO A 25 12.40 5.23 2.14
C PRO A 25 12.47 6.68 2.63
N ASP A 26 11.44 7.12 3.35
CA ASP A 26 11.40 8.43 4.01
C ASP A 26 12.49 8.55 5.10
N THR A 27 13.63 9.15 4.74
CA THR A 27 14.81 9.29 5.60
C THR A 27 14.56 10.16 6.83
N ALA A 28 13.65 11.13 6.74
CA ALA A 28 13.27 12.00 7.86
C ALA A 28 12.56 11.21 8.98
N ARG A 29 12.01 10.03 8.66
CA ARG A 29 11.31 9.16 9.62
C ARG A 29 12.10 7.91 10.00
N LEU A 30 13.25 7.66 9.38
CA LEU A 30 14.11 6.52 9.69
C LEU A 30 14.68 6.57 11.13
N GLY A 31 14.84 7.76 11.72
CA GLY A 31 15.37 7.93 13.07
C GLY A 31 14.45 7.51 14.22
N ARG A 32 13.16 7.23 13.96
CA ARG A 32 12.23 6.75 15.02
C ARG A 32 12.28 5.22 15.13
N ARG A 33 11.91 4.65 16.29
CA ARG A 33 11.89 3.20 16.57
C ARG A 33 11.19 2.33 15.51
N ARG A 34 10.27 2.91 14.72
CA ARG A 34 9.57 2.27 13.56
C ARG A 34 10.25 2.44 12.19
N GLY A 35 11.34 3.21 12.10
CA GLY A 35 12.03 3.55 10.85
C GLY A 35 12.63 2.35 10.12
N ARG A 36 13.17 1.37 10.87
CA ARG A 36 13.69 0.12 10.27
C ARG A 36 12.64 -0.73 9.58
N ILE A 37 11.38 -0.68 10.02
CA ILE A 37 10.28 -1.40 9.36
C ILE A 37 9.89 -0.68 8.06
N ARG A 38 10.06 0.65 8.02
CA ARG A 38 9.75 1.52 6.87
C ARG A 38 10.84 1.54 5.79
N ALA A 39 12.06 1.16 6.16
CA ALA A 39 13.15 0.93 5.20
C ALA A 39 12.91 -0.29 4.28
N ARG A 40 11.98 -1.18 4.65
CA ARG A 40 11.63 -2.33 3.80
C ARG A 40 10.81 -1.89 2.60
N THR A 41 10.99 -2.59 1.49
CA THR A 41 10.16 -2.37 0.30
C THR A 41 8.70 -2.71 0.62
N PRO A 42 7.74 -2.05 -0.06
CA PRO A 42 6.33 -2.29 0.17
C PRO A 42 5.94 -3.77 -0.04
N GLU A 43 6.56 -4.47 -0.99
CA GLU A 43 6.27 -5.88 -1.29
C GLU A 43 6.64 -6.78 -0.12
N GLN A 44 7.83 -6.58 0.46
CA GLN A 44 8.27 -7.34 1.64
C GLN A 44 7.35 -7.09 2.84
N ARG A 45 6.79 -5.87 2.95
CA ARG A 45 5.83 -5.54 4.00
C ARG A 45 4.49 -6.23 3.77
N HIS A 46 3.97 -6.21 2.55
CA HIS A 46 2.73 -6.88 2.19
C HIS A 46 2.81 -8.39 2.39
N GLN A 47 3.91 -9.03 2.01
CA GLN A 47 4.06 -10.48 2.17
C GLN A 47 4.06 -10.88 3.65
N LYS A 48 4.81 -10.16 4.49
CA LYS A 48 4.84 -10.43 5.95
C LYS A 48 3.48 -10.17 6.59
N MET A 49 2.78 -9.11 6.17
CA MET A 49 1.45 -8.82 6.68
C MET A 49 0.46 -9.96 6.40
N ARG A 50 0.42 -10.46 5.16
CA ARG A 50 -0.44 -11.59 4.77
C ARG A 50 -0.15 -12.86 5.56
N ILE A 51 1.13 -13.16 5.80
CA ILE A 51 1.51 -14.33 6.60
C ILE A 51 0.99 -14.21 8.03
N ILE A 52 1.16 -13.04 8.66
CA ILE A 52 0.70 -12.85 10.03
C ILE A 52 -0.84 -12.87 10.09
N GLU A 53 -1.50 -12.31 9.09
CA GLU A 53 -2.95 -12.37 8.96
C GLU A 53 -3.46 -13.82 8.84
N ALA A 54 -2.83 -14.64 7.99
CA ALA A 54 -3.15 -16.06 7.86
C ALA A 54 -2.93 -16.83 9.17
N VAL A 55 -1.84 -16.57 9.89
CA VAL A 55 -1.59 -17.17 11.21
C VAL A 55 -2.67 -16.75 12.22
N SER A 56 -3.09 -15.48 12.21
CA SER A 56 -4.15 -15.00 13.09
C SER A 56 -5.51 -15.64 12.79
N ALA A 57 -5.81 -15.88 11.50
CA ALA A 57 -7.03 -16.58 11.10
C ALA A 57 -7.02 -18.05 11.55
N LEU A 58 -5.89 -18.74 11.40
CA LEU A 58 -5.73 -20.10 11.90
C LEU A 58 -5.87 -20.19 13.43
N ALA A 59 -5.28 -19.24 14.16
CA ALA A 59 -5.41 -19.17 15.61
C ALA A 59 -6.86 -18.89 16.06
N ALA A 60 -7.59 -18.07 15.31
CA ALA A 60 -9.02 -17.81 15.59
C ALA A 60 -9.88 -19.05 15.30
N LEU A 61 -9.65 -19.74 14.18
CA LEU A 61 -10.35 -20.98 13.84
C LEU A 61 -10.09 -22.09 14.86
N SER A 62 -8.83 -22.29 15.26
CA SER A 62 -8.49 -23.29 16.27
C SER A 62 -9.14 -22.98 17.62
N SER A 63 -9.16 -21.69 18.01
CA SER A 63 -9.84 -21.24 19.23
C SER A 63 -11.34 -21.55 19.20
N ALA A 64 -12.02 -21.31 18.07
CA ALA A 64 -13.43 -21.64 17.90
C ALA A 64 -13.71 -23.15 18.05
N VAL A 65 -12.85 -24.00 17.46
CA VAL A 65 -12.95 -25.46 17.60
C VAL A 65 -12.79 -25.91 19.04
N ILE A 66 -11.83 -25.34 19.78
CA ILE A 66 -11.61 -25.69 21.19
C ILE A 66 -12.79 -25.26 22.05
N ILE A 67 -13.34 -24.05 21.82
CA ILE A 67 -14.54 -23.59 22.54
C ILE A 67 -15.71 -24.55 22.30
N LEU A 68 -15.95 -24.97 21.05
CA LEU A 68 -16.99 -25.95 20.73
C LEU A 68 -16.74 -27.30 21.43
N ALA A 69 -15.50 -27.76 21.50
CA ALA A 69 -15.15 -29.00 22.17
C ALA A 69 -15.40 -28.93 23.69
N VAL A 70 -15.12 -27.79 24.33
CA VAL A 70 -15.43 -27.57 25.75
C VAL A 70 -16.94 -27.52 25.97
N LEU A 71 -17.69 -26.83 25.11
CA LEU A 71 -19.17 -26.78 25.18
C LEU A 71 -19.79 -28.16 24.99
N ALA A 72 -19.20 -29.01 24.14
CA ALA A 72 -19.60 -30.40 23.95
C ALA A 72 -19.16 -31.34 25.08
N GLY A 73 -18.50 -30.83 26.13
CA GLY A 73 -18.02 -31.61 27.27
C GLY A 73 -16.84 -32.53 26.95
N LYS A 74 -16.15 -32.33 25.82
CA LYS A 74 -15.00 -33.15 25.40
C LYS A 74 -13.67 -32.67 25.96
N VAL A 75 -13.63 -31.47 26.53
CA VAL A 75 -12.42 -30.80 27.02
C VAL A 75 -12.74 -30.08 28.33
N ASP A 76 -11.78 -30.05 29.25
CA ASP A 76 -11.92 -29.44 30.56
C ASP A 76 -12.10 -27.91 30.50
N ARG A 77 -12.96 -27.38 31.38
CA ARG A 77 -13.24 -25.94 31.50
C ARG A 77 -12.02 -25.02 31.71
N PRO A 78 -10.94 -25.36 32.45
CA PRO A 78 -9.75 -24.50 32.53
C PRO A 78 -9.12 -24.16 31.18
N VAL A 79 -9.33 -24.99 30.15
CA VAL A 79 -8.83 -24.71 28.79
C VAL A 79 -9.49 -23.48 28.17
N LEU A 80 -10.72 -23.12 28.58
CA LEU A 80 -11.38 -21.88 28.14
C LEU A 80 -10.59 -20.62 28.50
N VAL A 81 -9.90 -20.60 29.65
CA VAL A 81 -9.12 -19.43 30.08
C VAL A 81 -7.95 -19.21 29.12
N MET A 82 -7.22 -20.27 28.79
CA MET A 82 -6.10 -20.22 27.83
C MET A 82 -6.57 -19.78 26.44
N VAL A 83 -7.73 -20.26 25.99
CA VAL A 83 -8.31 -19.87 24.71
C VAL A 83 -8.80 -18.43 24.74
N ALA A 84 -9.37 -17.97 25.85
CA ALA A 84 -9.80 -16.59 26.02
C ALA A 84 -8.60 -15.62 25.93
N ASP A 85 -7.47 -15.96 26.56
CA ASP A 85 -6.24 -15.16 26.47
C ASP A 85 -5.73 -15.09 25.02
N LEU A 86 -5.73 -16.21 24.29
CA LEU A 86 -5.34 -16.25 22.89
C LEU A 86 -6.28 -15.42 21.98
N CYS A 87 -7.59 -15.52 22.21
CA CYS A 87 -8.60 -14.68 21.54
C CYS A 87 -8.40 -13.19 21.82
N PHE A 88 -8.05 -12.83 23.06
CA PHE A 88 -7.82 -11.44 23.42
C PHE A 88 -6.57 -10.87 22.74
N LEU A 89 -5.47 -11.64 22.72
CA LEU A 89 -4.24 -11.25 22.02
C LEU A 89 -4.46 -11.08 20.52
N THR A 90 -5.18 -12.01 19.89
CA THR A 90 -5.52 -11.92 18.46
C THR A 90 -6.42 -10.73 18.16
N ALA A 91 -7.41 -10.42 19.02
CA ALA A 91 -8.26 -9.25 18.87
C ALA A 91 -7.48 -7.93 18.96
N ILE A 92 -6.55 -7.81 19.93
CA ILE A 92 -5.66 -6.64 20.03
C ILE A 92 -4.83 -6.49 18.76
N PHE A 93 -4.26 -7.60 18.27
CA PHE A 93 -3.43 -7.59 17.08
C PHE A 93 -4.23 -7.15 15.84
N GLN A 94 -5.44 -7.67 15.66
CA GLN A 94 -6.35 -7.27 14.58
C GLN A 94 -6.73 -5.78 14.69
N ALA A 95 -7.02 -5.27 15.89
CA ALA A 95 -7.32 -3.86 16.10
C ALA A 95 -6.16 -2.94 15.70
N ILE A 96 -4.92 -3.31 16.06
CA ILE A 96 -3.71 -2.55 15.65
C ILE A 96 -3.58 -2.53 14.12
N ASN A 97 -3.77 -3.68 13.46
CA ASN A 97 -3.70 -3.76 12.00
C ASN A 97 -4.80 -2.93 11.33
N PHE A 98 -6.01 -2.96 11.88
CA PHE A 98 -7.13 -2.15 11.40
C PHE A 98 -6.83 -0.66 11.51
N VAL A 99 -6.30 -0.18 12.64
CA VAL A 99 -5.91 1.23 12.82
C VAL A 99 -4.81 1.63 11.83
N ILE A 100 -3.82 0.76 11.60
CA ILE A 100 -2.76 1.02 10.62
C ILE A 100 -3.36 1.12 9.22
N GLY A 101 -4.19 0.16 8.82
CA GLY A 101 -4.86 0.13 7.51
C GLY A 101 -5.75 1.35 7.30
N TYR A 102 -6.56 1.71 8.29
CA TYR A 102 -7.41 2.89 8.27
C TYR A 102 -6.59 4.18 8.13
N SER A 103 -5.48 4.29 8.87
CA SER A 103 -4.60 5.47 8.77
C SER A 103 -3.92 5.60 7.40
N LEU A 104 -3.61 4.48 6.74
CA LEU A 104 -3.10 4.44 5.38
C LEU A 104 -4.18 4.87 4.38
N GLN A 105 -5.38 4.31 4.50
CA GLN A 105 -6.50 4.66 3.63
C GLN A 105 -6.87 6.15 3.76
N LYS A 106 -6.86 6.70 4.98
CA LYS A 106 -7.07 8.13 5.21
C LYS A 106 -6.02 8.99 4.51
N ARG A 107 -4.74 8.61 4.57
CA ARG A 107 -3.65 9.31 3.87
C ARG A 107 -3.79 9.24 2.36
N LEU A 108 -4.19 8.09 1.82
CA LEU A 108 -4.43 7.92 0.38
C LEU A 108 -5.55 8.84 -0.11
N ARG A 109 -6.67 8.91 0.63
CA ARG A 109 -7.78 9.83 0.31
C ARG A 109 -7.34 11.29 0.36
N GLN A 110 -6.57 11.69 1.37
CA GLN A 110 -6.05 13.06 1.48
C GLN A 110 -5.10 13.43 0.33
N GLY A 111 -4.22 12.52 -0.09
CA GLY A 111 -3.34 12.75 -1.25
C GLY A 111 -4.11 12.86 -2.58
N HIS A 112 -5.22 12.14 -2.72
CA HIS A 112 -6.12 12.24 -3.87
C HIS A 112 -6.84 13.59 -3.92
N ASP A 113 -7.34 14.08 -2.77
CA ASP A 113 -8.01 15.37 -2.68
C ASP A 113 -7.05 16.55 -2.96
N GLU A 114 -5.79 16.47 -2.51
CA GLU A 114 -4.77 17.50 -2.83
C GLU A 114 -4.37 17.48 -4.31
N THR A 115 -4.19 16.29 -4.90
CA THR A 115 -3.82 16.14 -6.33
C THR A 115 -4.97 16.58 -7.26
N GLY A 116 -6.22 16.29 -6.89
CA GLY A 116 -7.40 16.77 -7.60
C GLY A 116 -7.55 18.29 -7.54
N ARG A 117 -7.17 18.92 -6.41
CA ARG A 117 -7.24 20.37 -6.24
C ARG A 117 -6.14 21.11 -7.01
N THR A 118 -4.95 20.53 -7.15
CA THR A 118 -3.89 21.06 -8.03
C THR A 118 -4.22 20.86 -9.52
N GLY A 119 -4.83 19.74 -9.90
CA GLY A 119 -5.28 19.49 -11.27
C GLY A 119 -6.37 20.45 -11.75
N ILE A 120 -7.29 20.85 -10.86
CA ILE A 120 -8.33 21.85 -11.16
C ILE A 120 -7.73 23.27 -11.29
N LEU A 121 -6.66 23.58 -10.56
CA LEU A 121 -5.96 24.87 -10.65
C LEU A 121 -5.09 24.98 -11.92
N GLU A 122 -4.48 23.89 -12.38
CA GLU A 122 -3.73 23.87 -13.65
C GLU A 122 -4.62 23.77 -14.90
N ALA A 123 -5.87 23.29 -14.78
CA ALA A 123 -6.82 23.20 -15.89
C ALA A 123 -7.33 24.55 -16.39
N ASN A 124 -7.11 25.65 -15.66
CA ASN A 124 -7.51 27.01 -16.05
C ASN A 124 -6.42 27.80 -16.80
N THR A 125 -5.30 27.17 -17.17
CA THR A 125 -4.32 27.80 -18.06
C THR A 125 -4.46 27.20 -19.46
N ASP A 126 -4.99 28.01 -20.38
CA ASP A 126 -5.18 27.72 -21.81
C ASP A 126 -4.13 26.76 -22.38
N ARG A 127 -4.53 25.50 -22.60
CA ARG A 127 -3.81 24.56 -23.45
C ARG A 127 -4.73 24.13 -24.59
N PRO A 128 -4.29 24.21 -25.86
CA PRO A 128 -5.13 23.83 -26.99
C PRO A 128 -5.51 22.35 -26.87
N GLN A 129 -6.81 22.05 -27.00
CA GLN A 129 -7.34 20.69 -27.06
C GLN A 129 -6.58 19.88 -28.11
N LEU A 130 -5.79 18.90 -27.68
CA LEU A 130 -5.30 17.87 -28.60
C LEU A 130 -6.45 16.91 -28.93
N ASN A 131 -6.57 16.58 -30.22
CA ASN A 131 -7.59 15.66 -30.74
C ASN A 131 -7.59 14.31 -30.01
N GLN A 132 -8.79 13.76 -29.88
CA GLN A 132 -9.07 12.46 -29.28
C GLN A 132 -8.22 11.37 -29.95
N ALA A 133 -7.48 10.61 -29.14
CA ALA A 133 -6.59 9.55 -29.62
C ALA A 133 -7.40 8.42 -30.28
N ASP A 134 -7.05 8.07 -31.52
CA ASP A 134 -7.69 7.03 -32.31
C ASP A 134 -7.26 5.63 -31.80
N THR A 135 -8.16 4.93 -31.12
CA THR A 135 -7.89 3.64 -30.43
C THR A 135 -8.11 2.41 -31.31
N ARG A 136 -8.37 2.59 -32.62
CA ARG A 136 -8.79 1.51 -33.53
C ARG A 136 -7.74 0.41 -33.77
N ASN A 137 -6.48 0.65 -33.41
CA ASN A 137 -5.38 -0.32 -33.62
C ASN A 137 -4.90 -1.05 -32.36
N LEU A 138 -5.58 -0.92 -31.21
CA LEU A 138 -5.32 -1.77 -30.06
C LEU A 138 -6.01 -3.12 -30.26
N ALA A 139 -5.41 -3.96 -31.09
CA ALA A 139 -5.81 -5.34 -31.29
C ALA A 139 -5.71 -6.11 -29.97
N ARG A 140 -6.87 -6.34 -29.35
CA ARG A 140 -7.30 -7.61 -28.71
C ARG A 140 -6.20 -8.43 -28.01
N ALA A 141 -5.48 -7.81 -27.08
CA ALA A 141 -4.63 -8.52 -26.10
C ALA A 141 -4.69 -7.85 -24.71
N ALA A 142 -5.80 -7.21 -24.39
CA ALA A 142 -6.05 -6.56 -23.10
C ALA A 142 -7.27 -7.17 -22.40
N SER A 143 -7.23 -8.49 -22.15
CA SER A 143 -8.06 -9.10 -21.12
C SER A 143 -7.16 -9.41 -19.94
N SER A 144 -7.36 -8.71 -18.83
CA SER A 144 -6.62 -8.84 -17.57
C SER A 144 -5.26 -8.11 -17.50
N VAL A 145 -5.26 -6.84 -17.91
CA VAL A 145 -4.46 -5.84 -17.20
C VAL A 145 -5.43 -5.11 -16.30
N THR A 146 -5.45 -5.48 -15.01
CA THR A 146 -6.21 -4.77 -13.99
C THR A 146 -5.73 -3.31 -13.97
N GLU A 147 -6.66 -2.38 -14.16
CA GLU A 147 -6.46 -0.93 -14.35
C GLU A 147 -5.83 -0.20 -13.14
N SER A 148 -5.29 -0.92 -12.16
CA SER A 148 -4.89 -0.38 -10.85
C SER A 148 -3.37 -0.27 -10.63
N THR A 149 -2.55 -0.49 -11.65
CA THR A 149 -1.07 -0.46 -11.51
C THR A 149 -0.38 0.70 -12.22
N THR A 150 -1.12 1.52 -12.99
CA THR A 150 -0.56 2.63 -13.78
C THR A 150 -0.73 4.01 -13.16
N GLU A 151 -1.37 4.14 -11.99
CA GLU A 151 -1.66 5.44 -11.37
C GLU A 151 -0.43 6.16 -10.76
N ILE A 152 0.74 5.50 -10.71
CA ILE A 152 2.00 6.09 -10.21
C ILE A 152 3.05 6.17 -11.33
N LEU A 153 2.68 6.76 -12.46
CA LEU A 153 3.67 7.37 -13.35
C LEU A 153 3.37 8.86 -13.44
N ASP A 154 4.13 9.66 -12.70
CA ASP A 154 4.18 11.10 -12.95
C ASP A 154 4.53 11.33 -14.42
N ALA A 155 3.79 12.21 -15.08
CA ALA A 155 4.01 12.55 -16.47
C ALA A 155 5.46 13.07 -16.63
N VAL A 156 6.27 12.32 -17.40
CA VAL A 156 7.64 12.74 -17.73
C VAL A 156 7.55 13.99 -18.61
N PRO A 157 8.12 15.14 -18.19
CA PRO A 157 8.14 16.31 -19.05
C PRO A 157 8.98 16.00 -20.30
N ARG A 158 8.32 16.02 -21.46
CA ARG A 158 9.03 15.90 -22.75
C ARG A 158 9.87 17.16 -22.95
N VAL A 159 11.19 17.00 -22.93
CA VAL A 159 12.10 18.03 -23.41
C VAL A 159 11.86 18.19 -24.91
N MET A 160 11.14 19.26 -25.30
CA MET A 160 11.04 19.63 -26.71
C MET A 160 12.42 20.12 -27.18
N GLY A 161 13.09 19.27 -27.95
CA GLY A 161 14.28 19.64 -28.69
C GLY A 161 13.94 20.74 -29.68
N ARG A 162 14.54 21.92 -29.47
CA ARG A 162 14.51 23.08 -30.35
C ARG A 162 15.20 22.70 -31.66
N LYS A 163 14.44 22.49 -32.75
CA LYS A 163 15.02 22.42 -34.10
C LYS A 163 15.32 23.84 -34.56
N LYS A 164 16.57 24.07 -34.94
CA LYS A 164 17.02 25.23 -35.74
C LYS A 164 16.52 25.08 -37.17
#